data_AF-A0A2P4ESN8-F1
#
_entry.id   AF-A0A2P4ESN8-F1
#
_cell.length_a   1.000
_cell.length_b   1.000
_cell.length_c   1.000
_cell.angle_alpha   90.00
_cell.angle_beta   90.00
_cell.angle_gamma   90.00
#
_symmetry.space_group_name_H-M   'P 1'
#
loop_
_entity.id
_entity.type
_entity.pdbx_description
1 polymer ?
#
loop_
_entity_poly.entity_id
_entity_poly.type
_entity_poly.pdbx_seq_one_letter_code
_entity_poly.pdbx_strand_id
1 'polypeptide(L)'
;MPSALAPDQIEFANFLATLWDSPSEGLALPPCFPGSSEGLLHSYPISRHRNWKPWRQAQPRGTKHWWCQSLSDAARSYAWSSNENEQDFLALAAALQHALDCGDDKLALDACLAIFRWGGVARTPNDTSRRWVAEQASNGMLCSSIRSAVDLLDPAQGQALSAFDGKRLLMNSAMTKVYAAAAPSKVIIYDGRVGAALALLARYWLEQQGSTSVPASLAFRSANGQGGLLRNPSKGSLKFSSLYGGKHAAQRWAELSRLAAATFLKMQTLNKSIPDIGEVEKAMFMIGYRTEYSPPKAEKTSRQGRPMPENSQCPEARAQAQKIIQEVWPKIAQGEYRTPAQKRQFKLVTRDANSVEANFEKSSLPISRDSFVAALAYLLEHNHSPGNRCVIGANNVPAKASELCRQSRQTAQGTYGPCNIRYILPVLQGVGVVETDGGRPATVWLTRDSQ
;
A
#
# COMPACT_ATOMS: atom_id res chain seq x y z
N MET A 1 -29.24 16.19 3.31
CA MET A 1 -28.50 14.93 3.07
C MET A 1 -28.36 14.78 1.56
N PRO A 2 -27.17 14.51 0.99
CA PRO A 2 -27.06 14.36 -0.46
C PRO A 2 -27.98 13.22 -0.88
N SER A 3 -29.01 13.55 -1.66
CA SER A 3 -29.71 12.55 -2.46
C SER A 3 -28.69 11.99 -3.47
N ALA A 4 -28.81 10.70 -3.81
CA ALA A 4 -28.10 10.03 -4.90
C ALA A 4 -26.77 9.30 -4.62
N LEU A 5 -26.49 8.87 -3.38
CA LEU A 5 -25.70 7.64 -3.22
C LEU A 5 -26.64 6.42 -3.14
N ALA A 6 -26.41 5.42 -3.98
CA ALA A 6 -27.04 4.12 -3.91
C ALA A 6 -26.63 3.38 -2.61
N PRO A 7 -27.42 2.38 -2.14
CA PRO A 7 -27.13 1.68 -0.89
C PRO A 7 -25.70 1.12 -0.81
N ASP A 8 -25.23 0.49 -1.88
CA ASP A 8 -23.87 -0.04 -1.98
C ASP A 8 -22.78 1.05 -1.98
N GLN A 9 -23.07 2.25 -2.51
CA GLN A 9 -22.17 3.40 -2.42
C GLN A 9 -22.10 3.96 -1.00
N ILE A 10 -23.19 3.89 -0.23
CA ILE A 10 -23.21 4.28 1.18
C ILE A 10 -22.39 3.28 2.00
N GLU A 11 -22.57 1.98 1.77
CA GLU A 11 -21.78 0.93 2.43
C GLU A 11 -20.30 1.02 2.07
N PHE A 12 -19.99 1.28 0.80
CA PHE A 12 -18.62 1.51 0.35
C PHE A 12 -18.01 2.76 1.00
N ALA A 13 -18.76 3.86 1.08
CA ALA A 13 -18.29 5.06 1.79
C ALA A 13 -18.04 4.81 3.28
N ASN A 14 -18.87 3.97 3.92
CA ASN A 14 -18.65 3.54 5.30
C ASN A 14 -17.38 2.71 5.44
N PHE A 15 -17.17 1.74 4.54
CA PHE A 15 -15.93 0.97 4.48
C PHE A 15 -14.71 1.87 4.31
N LEU A 16 -14.75 2.87 3.43
CA LEU A 16 -13.64 3.81 3.29
C LEU A 16 -13.43 4.66 4.54
N ALA A 17 -14.50 5.07 5.22
CA ALA A 17 -14.43 5.88 6.44
C ALA A 17 -13.75 5.13 7.59
N THR A 18 -13.96 3.81 7.69
CA THR A 18 -13.25 2.99 8.70
C THR A 18 -11.76 2.90 8.41
N LEU A 19 -11.32 2.97 7.15
CA LEU A 19 -9.90 2.95 6.78
C LEU A 19 -9.19 4.28 7.04
N TRP A 20 -9.88 5.34 7.47
CA TRP A 20 -9.29 6.67 7.65
C TRP A 20 -8.28 6.73 8.80
N ASP A 21 -8.69 6.31 10.00
CA ASP A 21 -7.84 6.29 11.20
C ASP A 21 -7.47 4.89 11.65
N SER A 22 -8.03 3.86 11.02
CA SER A 22 -7.89 2.51 11.55
C SER A 22 -6.54 1.89 11.18
N PRO A 23 -5.89 1.18 12.13
CA PRO A 23 -6.34 0.92 13.50
C PRO A 23 -5.35 1.43 14.54
N SER A 24 -5.78 2.40 15.34
CA SER A 24 -5.32 2.48 16.73
C SER A 24 -5.46 1.09 17.36
N GLU A 25 -4.36 0.60 17.94
CA GLU A 25 -4.17 -0.65 18.69
C GLU A 25 -5.35 -1.66 18.65
N GLY A 26 -5.31 -2.63 17.73
CA GLY A 26 -6.05 -3.90 17.89
C GLY A 26 -7.08 -4.31 16.83
N LEU A 27 -7.42 -3.46 15.85
CA LEU A 27 -8.32 -3.87 14.76
C LEU A 27 -7.52 -4.39 13.55
N ALA A 28 -7.67 -5.66 13.18
CA ALA A 28 -7.01 -6.21 12.01
C ALA A 28 -7.59 -5.64 10.70
N LEU A 29 -6.72 -5.30 9.74
CA LEU A 29 -7.18 -5.00 8.38
C LEU A 29 -7.90 -6.21 7.77
N PRO A 30 -8.95 -6.00 6.95
CA PRO A 30 -9.66 -7.11 6.33
C PRO A 30 -8.73 -8.03 5.53
N PRO A 31 -8.95 -9.36 5.51
CA PRO A 31 -8.06 -10.31 4.81
C PRO A 31 -7.96 -10.11 3.29
N CYS A 32 -8.88 -9.34 2.68
CA CYS A 32 -8.82 -8.99 1.27
C CYS A 32 -7.66 -8.04 0.93
N PHE A 33 -7.11 -7.33 1.94
CA PHE A 33 -5.93 -6.50 1.76
C PHE A 33 -4.69 -7.39 1.73
N PRO A 34 -3.87 -7.34 0.66
CA PRO A 34 -2.67 -8.18 0.56
C PRO A 34 -1.59 -7.84 1.59
N GLY A 35 -1.69 -6.70 2.28
CA GLY A 35 -0.82 -6.32 3.40
C GLY A 35 -1.45 -6.48 4.78
N SER A 36 -2.61 -7.16 4.89
CA SER A 36 -3.32 -7.30 6.16
C SER A 36 -2.49 -7.98 7.25
N SER A 37 -1.67 -8.97 6.88
CA SER A 37 -0.74 -9.66 7.78
C SER A 37 0.33 -8.74 8.37
N GLU A 38 0.68 -7.67 7.65
CA GLU A 38 1.68 -6.69 8.03
C GLU A 38 1.05 -5.42 8.63
N GLY A 39 -0.28 -5.38 8.80
CA GLY A 39 -0.99 -4.18 9.21
C GLY A 39 -0.87 -3.03 8.19
N LEU A 40 -0.64 -3.35 6.91
CA LEU A 40 -0.49 -2.38 5.83
C LEU A 40 -1.73 -2.35 4.95
N LEU A 41 -2.33 -1.17 4.80
CA LEU A 41 -3.40 -0.93 3.85
C LEU A 41 -2.87 -1.10 2.41
N HIS A 42 -1.69 -0.53 2.14
CA HIS A 42 -1.07 -0.63 0.82
C HIS A 42 0.44 -0.35 0.88
N SER A 43 1.19 -0.88 -0.09
CA SER A 43 2.62 -0.60 -0.25
C SER A 43 3.09 -0.87 -1.67
N TYR A 44 4.10 -0.12 -2.13
CA TYR A 44 4.77 -0.36 -3.41
C TYR A 44 6.15 0.33 -3.52
N PRO A 45 7.02 -0.10 -4.45
CA PRO A 45 8.26 0.60 -4.77
C PRO A 45 8.04 2.03 -5.27
N ILE A 46 8.70 3.01 -4.66
CA ILE A 46 8.63 4.41 -5.07
C ILE A 46 9.47 4.62 -6.34
N SER A 47 9.01 5.54 -7.20
CA SER A 47 9.81 5.95 -8.36
C SER A 47 10.84 7.01 -7.95
N ARG A 48 11.76 7.33 -8.87
CA ARG A 48 12.66 8.49 -8.74
C ARG A 48 11.98 9.83 -9.06
N HIS A 49 10.66 9.85 -9.28
CA HIS A 49 9.95 11.08 -9.63
C HIS A 49 10.09 12.15 -8.53
N ARG A 50 10.13 13.42 -8.94
CA ARG A 50 10.39 14.56 -8.03
C ARG A 50 9.32 14.74 -6.95
N ASN A 51 8.07 14.37 -7.24
CA ASN A 51 6.96 14.49 -6.29
C ASN A 51 7.15 13.63 -5.03
N TRP A 52 7.99 12.60 -5.12
CA TRP A 52 8.38 11.78 -3.97
C TRP A 52 9.54 12.37 -3.17
N LYS A 53 10.14 13.51 -3.60
CA LYS A 53 11.30 14.12 -2.94
C LYS A 53 10.99 14.55 -1.50
N PRO A 54 9.90 15.28 -1.21
CA PRO A 54 9.58 15.65 0.17
C PRO A 54 9.42 14.42 1.07
N TRP A 55 8.65 13.42 0.60
CA TRP A 55 8.47 12.17 1.32
C TRP A 55 9.80 11.44 1.56
N ARG A 56 10.63 11.24 0.51
CA ARG A 56 11.95 10.59 0.66
C ARG A 56 12.90 11.32 1.60
N GLN A 57 12.80 12.65 1.70
CA GLN A 57 13.64 13.45 2.60
C GLN A 57 13.26 13.25 4.07
N ALA A 58 11.99 12.97 4.35
CA ALA A 58 11.50 12.66 5.69
C ALA A 58 11.75 11.20 6.11
N GLN A 59 12.22 10.34 5.19
CA GLN A 59 12.44 8.92 5.44
C GLN A 59 13.92 8.58 5.56
N PRO A 60 14.28 7.45 6.20
CA PRO A 60 15.64 6.95 6.23
C PRO A 60 16.26 6.87 4.83
N ARG A 61 17.56 7.17 4.74
CA ARG A 61 18.29 7.07 3.47
C ARG A 61 18.20 5.63 2.94
N GLY A 62 17.79 5.51 1.68
CA GLY A 62 17.66 4.23 0.99
C GLY A 62 16.28 3.59 1.04
N THR A 63 15.28 4.24 1.65
CA THR A 63 13.88 3.79 1.56
C THR A 63 13.42 3.76 0.11
N LYS A 64 13.10 2.56 -0.41
CA LYS A 64 12.67 2.34 -1.81
C LYS A 64 11.21 1.96 -1.95
N HIS A 65 10.48 1.81 -0.86
CA HIS A 65 9.04 1.53 -0.87
C HIS A 65 8.32 2.62 -0.13
N TRP A 66 7.09 2.91 -0.58
CA TRP A 66 6.12 3.68 0.17
C TRP A 66 5.09 2.69 0.74
N TRP A 67 4.52 3.03 1.89
CA TRP A 67 3.48 2.25 2.54
C TRP A 67 2.56 3.18 3.33
N CYS A 68 1.38 2.67 3.67
CA CYS A 68 0.44 3.31 4.58
C CYS A 68 -0.33 2.24 5.37
N GLN A 69 -0.66 2.53 6.63
CA GLN A 69 -1.51 1.66 7.46
C GLN A 69 -2.98 2.10 7.39
N SER A 70 -3.20 3.37 7.07
CA SER A 70 -4.52 4.01 6.95
C SER A 70 -4.58 4.97 5.76
N LEU A 71 -5.77 5.51 5.45
CA LEU A 71 -5.91 6.59 4.47
C LEU A 71 -5.30 7.90 4.98
N SER A 72 -5.35 8.19 6.28
CA SER A 72 -4.69 9.38 6.85
C SER A 72 -3.16 9.32 6.72
N ASP A 73 -2.54 8.15 6.89
CA ASP A 73 -1.11 7.93 6.59
C ASP A 73 -0.78 8.23 5.13
N ALA A 74 -1.66 7.78 4.23
CA ALA A 74 -1.50 8.01 2.82
C ALA A 74 -1.62 9.50 2.49
N ALA A 75 -2.58 10.21 3.08
CA ALA A 75 -2.76 11.65 2.92
C ALA A 75 -1.51 12.43 3.38
N ARG A 76 -0.98 12.12 4.57
CA ARG A 76 0.23 12.74 5.14
C ARG A 76 1.48 12.54 4.27
N SER A 77 1.50 11.47 3.49
CA SER A 77 2.63 11.16 2.61
C SER A 77 2.64 11.97 1.31
N TYR A 78 1.58 12.73 1.03
CA TYR A 78 1.44 13.53 -0.18
C TYR A 78 1.54 15.02 0.10
N ALA A 79 2.29 15.72 -0.75
CA ALA A 79 2.25 17.16 -0.87
C ALA A 79 1.94 17.51 -2.33
N TRP A 80 1.05 18.47 -2.54
CA TRP A 80 0.90 19.11 -3.84
C TRP A 80 2.26 19.69 -4.21
N SER A 81 2.82 19.25 -5.33
CA SER A 81 4.17 19.70 -5.70
C SER A 81 4.17 21.20 -5.96
N SER A 82 5.09 21.92 -5.33
CA SER A 82 5.55 23.21 -5.83
C SER A 82 6.29 22.98 -7.16
N ASN A 83 5.91 23.71 -8.19
CA ASN A 83 6.70 23.77 -9.42
C ASN A 83 7.93 24.68 -9.21
N GLU A 84 8.76 24.85 -10.24
CA GLU A 84 9.93 25.75 -10.23
C GLU A 84 9.63 27.21 -9.80
N ASN A 85 8.35 27.61 -9.81
CA ASN A 85 7.86 28.93 -9.37
C ASN A 85 7.14 28.91 -8.00
N GLU A 86 7.23 27.82 -7.23
CA GLU A 86 6.70 27.71 -5.85
C GLU A 86 5.18 27.92 -5.66
N GLN A 87 4.39 28.06 -6.72
CA GLN A 87 2.94 28.20 -6.59
C GLN A 87 2.30 26.87 -6.17
N ASP A 88 1.89 26.81 -4.90
CA ASP A 88 1.06 25.74 -4.34
C ASP A 88 -0.36 25.79 -4.94
N PHE A 89 -1.01 24.64 -5.03
CA PHE A 89 -2.37 24.50 -5.55
C PHE A 89 -3.36 25.42 -4.84
N LEU A 90 -3.19 25.63 -3.53
CA LEU A 90 -4.03 26.55 -2.74
C LEU A 90 -3.95 28.00 -3.25
N ALA A 91 -2.76 28.47 -3.62
CA ALA A 91 -2.59 29.82 -4.17
C ALA A 91 -3.24 29.94 -5.55
N LEU A 92 -3.13 28.89 -6.38
CA LEU A 92 -3.78 28.83 -7.70
C LEU A 92 -5.31 28.78 -7.58
N ALA A 93 -5.81 28.02 -6.61
CA ALA A 93 -7.23 27.95 -6.29
C ALA A 93 -7.76 29.30 -5.79
N ALA A 94 -7.02 30.00 -4.91
CA ALA A 94 -7.38 31.34 -4.46
C ALA A 94 -7.40 32.36 -5.61
N ALA A 95 -6.42 32.31 -6.52
CA ALA A 95 -6.38 33.18 -7.69
C ALA A 95 -7.56 32.94 -8.64
N LEU A 96 -7.91 31.67 -8.87
CA LEU A 96 -9.08 31.33 -9.69
C LEU A 96 -10.38 31.77 -9.02
N GLN A 97 -10.57 31.49 -7.73
CA GLN A 97 -11.76 31.93 -6.98
C GLN A 97 -11.91 33.45 -7.01
N HIS A 98 -10.81 34.20 -6.82
CA HIS A 98 -10.84 35.66 -6.93
C HIS A 98 -11.27 36.13 -8.33
N ALA A 99 -10.74 35.53 -9.39
CA ALA A 99 -11.16 35.83 -10.76
C ALA A 99 -12.65 35.56 -10.99
N LEU A 100 -13.15 34.45 -10.45
CA LEU A 100 -14.57 34.12 -10.47
C LEU A 100 -15.39 35.13 -9.67
N ASP A 101 -14.95 35.59 -8.51
CA ASP A 101 -15.68 36.59 -7.73
C ASP A 101 -15.76 37.94 -8.45
N CYS A 102 -14.70 38.34 -9.13
CA CYS A 102 -14.65 39.55 -9.95
C CYS A 102 -15.39 39.41 -11.29
N GLY A 103 -15.71 38.19 -11.73
CA GLY A 103 -16.25 37.94 -13.07
C GLY A 103 -15.27 38.28 -14.20
N ASP A 104 -13.96 38.24 -13.93
CA ASP A 104 -12.91 38.60 -14.88
C ASP A 104 -12.43 37.38 -15.65
N ASP A 105 -12.92 37.21 -16.89
CA ASP A 105 -12.56 36.09 -17.76
C ASP A 105 -11.07 36.05 -18.13
N LYS A 106 -10.40 37.20 -18.19
CA LYS A 106 -8.97 37.26 -18.50
C LYS A 106 -8.16 36.75 -17.32
N LEU A 107 -8.50 37.20 -16.10
CA LEU A 107 -7.86 36.71 -14.89
C LEU A 107 -8.15 35.21 -14.67
N ALA A 108 -9.37 34.76 -14.98
CA ALA A 108 -9.74 33.36 -14.89
C ALA A 108 -8.98 32.50 -15.90
N LEU A 109 -8.75 33.00 -17.12
CA LEU A 109 -7.93 32.34 -18.13
C LEU A 109 -6.49 32.19 -17.65
N ASP A 110 -5.89 33.25 -17.11
CA ASP A 110 -4.52 33.23 -16.57
C ASP A 110 -4.38 32.20 -15.44
N ALA A 111 -5.36 32.14 -14.53
CA ALA A 111 -5.41 31.15 -13.47
C ALA A 111 -5.57 29.72 -14.01
N CYS A 112 -6.46 29.49 -14.99
CA CYS A 112 -6.63 28.19 -15.65
C CYS A 112 -5.31 27.71 -16.29
N LEU A 113 -4.61 28.58 -17.02
CA LEU A 113 -3.34 28.26 -17.64
C LEU A 113 -2.25 27.97 -16.60
N ALA A 114 -2.25 28.68 -15.46
CA ALA A 114 -1.36 28.39 -14.34
C ALA A 114 -1.64 27.01 -13.72
N ILE A 115 -2.91 26.66 -13.51
CA ILE A 115 -3.35 25.33 -13.03
C ILE A 115 -2.92 24.22 -14.01
N PHE A 116 -3.03 24.45 -15.33
CA PHE A 116 -2.56 23.48 -16.33
C PHE A 116 -1.06 23.25 -16.25
N ARG A 117 -0.27 24.34 -16.15
CA ARG A 117 1.19 24.26 -15.95
C ARG A 117 1.53 23.53 -14.65
N TRP A 118 0.85 23.85 -13.55
CA TRP A 118 0.99 23.17 -12.26
C TRP A 118 0.73 21.67 -12.37
N GLY A 119 -0.41 21.29 -12.92
CA GLY A 119 -0.82 19.90 -13.05
C GLY A 119 -0.05 19.10 -14.11
N GLY A 120 0.85 19.75 -14.88
CA GLY A 120 1.56 19.12 -15.99
C GLY A 120 0.64 18.63 -17.11
N VAL A 121 -0.57 19.19 -17.20
CA VAL A 121 -1.64 18.85 -18.15
C VAL A 121 -1.78 19.94 -19.19
N ALA A 122 -2.47 19.62 -20.29
CA ALA A 122 -2.73 20.55 -21.38
C ALA A 122 -1.45 21.32 -21.76
N ARG A 123 -0.40 20.62 -22.20
CA ARG A 123 0.95 21.21 -22.31
C ARG A 123 1.17 21.97 -23.61
N THR A 124 0.42 21.63 -24.65
CA THR A 124 0.58 22.18 -26.00
C THR A 124 -0.52 23.19 -26.30
N PRO A 125 -0.27 24.19 -27.17
CA PRO A 125 -1.30 25.15 -27.57
C PRO A 125 -2.55 24.51 -28.18
N ASN A 126 -2.39 23.36 -28.85
CA ASN A 126 -3.49 22.66 -29.52
C ASN A 126 -4.32 21.76 -28.59
N ASP A 127 -3.94 21.63 -27.32
CA ASP A 127 -4.70 20.85 -26.35
C ASP A 127 -6.14 21.36 -26.23
N THR A 128 -7.10 20.43 -26.25
CA THR A 128 -8.53 20.74 -26.22
C THR A 128 -8.90 21.59 -25.01
N SER A 129 -8.33 21.34 -23.83
CA SER A 129 -8.61 22.14 -22.64
C SER A 129 -8.11 23.56 -22.76
N ARG A 130 -6.92 23.77 -23.36
CA ARG A 130 -6.39 25.12 -23.59
C ARG A 130 -7.24 25.90 -24.58
N ARG A 131 -7.59 25.28 -25.70
CA ARG A 131 -8.44 25.92 -26.70
C ARG A 131 -9.81 26.27 -26.13
N TRP A 132 -10.40 25.34 -25.36
CA TRP A 132 -11.70 25.56 -24.74
C TRP A 132 -11.69 26.73 -23.74
N VAL A 133 -10.73 26.81 -22.80
CA VAL A 133 -10.69 27.95 -21.85
C VAL A 133 -10.41 29.27 -22.56
N ALA A 134 -9.57 29.28 -23.60
CA ALA A 134 -9.28 30.48 -24.38
C ALA A 134 -10.49 30.97 -25.17
N GLU A 135 -11.24 30.05 -25.80
CA GLU A 135 -12.47 30.35 -26.53
C GLU A 135 -13.57 30.87 -25.60
N GLN A 136 -13.77 30.24 -24.44
CA GLN A 136 -14.73 30.72 -23.45
C GLN A 136 -14.36 32.12 -22.94
N ALA A 137 -13.08 32.38 -22.70
CA ALA A 137 -12.61 33.69 -22.25
C ALA A 137 -12.78 34.77 -23.34
N SER A 138 -12.46 34.47 -24.59
CA SER A 138 -12.65 35.42 -25.70
C SER A 138 -14.12 35.77 -25.93
N ASN A 139 -15.03 34.86 -25.56
CA ASN A 139 -16.46 35.06 -25.67
C ASN A 139 -17.10 35.69 -24.42
N GLY A 140 -16.33 36.00 -23.37
CA GLY A 140 -16.87 36.57 -22.14
C GLY A 140 -17.69 35.57 -21.30
N MET A 141 -17.37 34.27 -21.38
CA MET A 141 -18.17 33.18 -20.81
C MET A 141 -17.38 32.23 -19.91
N LEU A 142 -16.09 32.46 -19.65
CA LEU A 142 -15.26 31.49 -18.92
C LEU A 142 -15.68 31.39 -17.45
N CYS A 143 -15.84 32.51 -16.76
CA CYS A 143 -16.27 32.57 -15.37
C CYS A 143 -17.64 31.93 -15.18
N SER A 144 -18.62 32.28 -16.03
CA SER A 144 -19.96 31.70 -15.97
C SER A 144 -19.95 30.20 -16.25
N SER A 145 -19.18 29.75 -17.25
CA SER A 145 -19.04 28.32 -17.57
C SER A 145 -18.39 27.52 -16.44
N ILE A 146 -17.38 28.07 -15.77
CA ILE A 146 -16.75 27.42 -14.62
C ILE A 146 -17.73 27.32 -13.45
N ARG A 147 -18.46 28.40 -13.12
CA ARG A 147 -19.48 28.37 -12.05
C ARG A 147 -20.57 27.35 -12.36
N SER A 148 -21.12 27.34 -13.58
CA SER A 148 -22.11 26.35 -14.00
C SER A 148 -21.59 24.92 -13.92
N ALA A 149 -20.33 24.68 -14.29
CA ALA A 149 -19.71 23.37 -14.14
C ALA A 149 -19.59 22.95 -12.67
N VAL A 150 -19.15 23.85 -11.79
CA VAL A 150 -19.08 23.61 -10.34
C VAL A 150 -20.45 23.28 -9.76
N ASP A 151 -21.48 24.04 -10.10
CA ASP A 151 -22.85 23.81 -9.61
C ASP A 151 -23.38 22.43 -10.04
N LEU A 152 -23.12 22.02 -11.28
CA LEU A 152 -23.51 20.70 -11.78
C LEU A 152 -22.74 19.55 -11.11
N LEU A 153 -21.47 19.79 -10.76
CA LEU A 153 -20.60 18.83 -10.10
C LEU A 153 -20.84 18.72 -8.59
N ASP A 154 -21.50 19.71 -7.97
CA ASP A 154 -21.89 19.65 -6.56
C ASP A 154 -22.83 18.43 -6.35
N PRO A 155 -22.43 17.44 -5.54
CA PRO A 155 -23.26 16.27 -5.26
C PRO A 155 -24.62 16.61 -4.67
N ALA A 156 -24.79 17.79 -4.07
CA ALA A 156 -26.06 18.22 -3.51
C ALA A 156 -27.11 18.61 -4.57
N GLN A 157 -26.70 18.90 -5.81
CA GLN A 157 -27.59 19.52 -6.80
C GLN A 157 -28.38 18.53 -7.67
N GLY A 158 -28.07 17.23 -7.69
CA GLY A 158 -28.90 16.19 -8.35
C GLY A 158 -29.19 16.36 -9.86
N GLN A 159 -28.67 17.41 -10.51
CA GLN A 159 -28.96 17.77 -11.90
C GLN A 159 -28.31 16.80 -12.90
N ALA A 160 -28.85 16.72 -14.11
CA ALA A 160 -28.28 15.92 -15.20
C ALA A 160 -26.95 16.53 -15.69
N LEU A 161 -25.98 15.67 -16.00
CA LEU A 161 -24.63 16.08 -16.43
C LEU A 161 -24.46 16.17 -17.95
N SER A 162 -25.57 16.22 -18.71
CA SER A 162 -25.55 16.26 -20.19
C SER A 162 -24.94 17.55 -20.76
N ALA A 163 -24.77 18.59 -19.96
CA ALA A 163 -24.03 19.79 -20.32
C ALA A 163 -22.52 19.52 -20.53
N PHE A 164 -21.98 18.46 -19.92
CA PHE A 164 -20.61 17.99 -20.16
C PHE A 164 -20.52 17.18 -21.46
N ASP A 165 -20.78 17.84 -22.59
CA ASP A 165 -20.73 17.24 -23.94
C ASP A 165 -19.38 17.44 -24.64
N GLY A 166 -18.44 18.14 -24.01
CA GLY A 166 -17.13 18.47 -24.57
C GLY A 166 -17.13 19.73 -25.46
N LYS A 167 -18.28 20.39 -25.60
CA LYS A 167 -18.45 21.68 -26.29
C LYS A 167 -18.94 22.75 -25.32
N ARG A 168 -20.14 22.57 -24.75
CA ARG A 168 -20.74 23.50 -23.77
C ARG A 168 -19.92 23.51 -22.50
N LEU A 169 -19.76 22.35 -21.87
CA LEU A 169 -18.83 22.15 -20.78
C LEU A 169 -17.85 21.02 -21.12
N LEU A 170 -16.58 21.27 -20.86
CA LEU A 170 -15.52 20.28 -21.04
C LEU A 170 -15.24 19.57 -19.72
N MET A 171 -15.03 18.26 -19.75
CA MET A 171 -14.50 17.52 -18.61
C MET A 171 -13.46 16.51 -19.06
N ASN A 172 -12.31 16.56 -18.40
CA ASN A 172 -11.19 15.64 -18.57
C ASN A 172 -10.21 15.87 -17.39
N SER A 173 -9.06 15.20 -17.42
CA SER A 173 -8.03 15.32 -16.37
C SER A 173 -7.47 16.74 -16.16
N ALA A 174 -7.55 17.63 -17.15
CA ALA A 174 -7.15 19.02 -16.98
C ALA A 174 -8.27 19.84 -16.34
N MET A 175 -9.50 19.72 -16.85
CA MET A 175 -10.64 20.50 -16.36
C MET A 175 -11.06 20.13 -14.94
N THR A 176 -10.91 18.87 -14.53
CA THR A 176 -11.18 18.47 -13.13
C THR A 176 -10.31 19.25 -12.12
N LYS A 177 -9.10 19.67 -12.51
CA LYS A 177 -8.24 20.52 -11.66
C LYS A 177 -8.76 21.94 -11.56
N VAL A 178 -9.25 22.49 -12.67
CA VAL A 178 -9.87 23.84 -12.71
C VAL A 178 -11.11 23.86 -11.84
N TYR A 179 -12.01 22.88 -11.98
CA TYR A 179 -13.23 22.85 -11.19
C TYR A 179 -12.97 22.56 -9.70
N ALA A 180 -12.01 21.69 -9.37
CA ALA A 180 -11.59 21.49 -7.98
C ALA A 180 -10.95 22.75 -7.38
N ALA A 181 -10.16 23.49 -8.16
CA ALA A 181 -9.59 24.77 -7.72
C ALA A 181 -10.66 25.86 -7.52
N ALA A 182 -11.73 25.83 -8.31
CA ALA A 182 -12.87 26.75 -8.18
C ALA A 182 -13.76 26.43 -6.96
N ALA A 183 -13.82 25.16 -6.53
CA ALA A 183 -14.66 24.73 -5.39
C ALA A 183 -14.04 23.57 -4.60
N PRO A 184 -12.93 23.81 -3.86
CA PRO A 184 -12.11 22.75 -3.26
C PRO A 184 -12.82 21.94 -2.16
N SER A 185 -13.89 22.48 -1.57
CA SER A 185 -14.70 21.78 -0.56
C SER A 185 -15.80 20.88 -1.14
N LYS A 186 -16.02 20.92 -2.46
CA LYS A 186 -17.15 20.24 -3.12
C LYS A 186 -16.76 19.40 -4.34
N VAL A 187 -15.73 19.84 -5.07
CA VAL A 187 -15.29 19.22 -6.31
C VAL A 187 -13.87 18.68 -6.15
N ILE A 188 -13.66 17.47 -6.63
CA ILE A 188 -12.37 16.77 -6.53
C ILE A 188 -11.64 16.73 -7.87
N ILE A 189 -10.34 16.48 -7.82
CA ILE A 189 -9.46 16.18 -8.95
C ILE A 189 -9.59 14.68 -9.28
N TYR A 190 -10.61 14.30 -10.06
CA TYR A 190 -10.76 12.94 -10.57
C TYR A 190 -9.78 12.69 -11.73
N ASP A 191 -8.56 12.29 -11.41
CA ASP A 191 -7.56 11.86 -12.39
C ASP A 191 -7.36 10.34 -12.41
N GLY A 192 -6.41 9.89 -13.24
CA GLY A 192 -6.09 8.48 -13.36
C GLY A 192 -5.61 7.80 -12.08
N ARG A 193 -5.03 8.54 -11.11
CA ARG A 193 -4.63 8.02 -9.79
C ARG A 193 -5.87 7.89 -8.90
N VAL A 194 -6.68 8.94 -8.78
CA VAL A 194 -7.90 8.90 -7.96
C VAL A 194 -8.84 7.78 -8.41
N GLY A 195 -9.08 7.66 -9.72
CA GLY A 195 -9.89 6.56 -10.27
C GLY A 195 -9.30 5.17 -10.01
N ALA A 196 -7.97 5.03 -10.04
CA ALA A 196 -7.30 3.76 -9.75
C ALA A 196 -7.38 3.38 -8.27
N ALA A 197 -7.25 4.35 -7.35
CA ALA A 197 -7.37 4.12 -5.92
C ALA A 197 -8.79 3.71 -5.53
N LEU A 198 -9.80 4.46 -5.99
CA LEU A 198 -11.21 4.15 -5.74
C LEU A 198 -11.59 2.77 -6.24
N ALA A 199 -11.19 2.43 -7.47
CA ALA A 199 -11.43 1.11 -8.03
C ALA A 199 -10.68 -0.02 -7.29
N LEU A 200 -9.46 0.24 -6.81
CA LEU A 200 -8.71 -0.72 -5.98
C LEU A 200 -9.41 -0.99 -4.64
N LEU A 201 -9.82 0.07 -3.95
CA LEU A 201 -10.51 -0.05 -2.66
C LEU A 201 -11.91 -0.65 -2.83
N ALA A 202 -12.63 -0.30 -3.90
CA ALA A 202 -13.89 -0.94 -4.26
C ALA A 202 -13.69 -2.43 -4.53
N ARG A 203 -12.61 -2.84 -5.21
CA ARG A 203 -12.27 -4.25 -5.37
C ARG A 203 -12.08 -4.94 -4.01
N TYR A 204 -11.30 -4.37 -3.11
CA TYR A 204 -11.07 -4.99 -1.80
C TYR A 204 -12.38 -5.16 -1.01
N TRP A 205 -13.24 -4.14 -1.04
CA TRP A 205 -14.57 -4.23 -0.45
C TRP A 205 -15.42 -5.33 -1.10
N LEU A 206 -15.49 -5.38 -2.43
CA LEU A 206 -16.23 -6.42 -3.17
C LEU A 206 -15.68 -7.84 -2.91
N GLU A 207 -14.36 -8.01 -2.83
CA GLU A 207 -13.72 -9.28 -2.46
C GLU A 207 -14.11 -9.71 -1.04
N GLN A 208 -14.19 -8.77 -0.10
CA GLN A 208 -14.67 -9.03 1.26
C GLN A 208 -16.14 -9.45 1.30
N GLN A 209 -16.97 -8.90 0.41
CA GLN A 209 -18.37 -9.31 0.27
C GLN A 209 -18.57 -10.61 -0.54
N GLY A 210 -17.48 -11.23 -1.04
CA GLY A 210 -17.58 -12.40 -1.92
C GLY A 210 -18.21 -12.11 -3.28
N SER A 211 -18.22 -10.84 -3.73
CA SER A 211 -18.83 -10.43 -4.99
C SER A 211 -18.03 -10.91 -6.19
N THR A 212 -18.73 -11.36 -7.23
CA THR A 212 -18.13 -11.88 -8.47
C THR A 212 -18.19 -10.90 -9.64
N SER A 213 -18.83 -9.75 -9.48
CA SER A 213 -18.90 -8.69 -10.51
C SER A 213 -18.84 -7.29 -9.88
N VAL A 214 -18.45 -6.29 -10.68
CA VAL A 214 -18.44 -4.89 -10.26
C VAL A 214 -19.80 -4.28 -10.58
N PRO A 215 -20.59 -3.83 -9.57
CA PRO A 215 -21.87 -3.18 -9.83
C PRO A 215 -21.65 -1.80 -10.47
N ALA A 216 -22.62 -1.35 -11.27
CA ALA A 216 -22.52 -0.10 -12.05
C ALA A 216 -22.25 1.13 -11.17
N SER A 217 -22.83 1.15 -9.98
CA SER A 217 -22.65 2.10 -8.88
C SER A 217 -21.21 2.21 -8.37
N LEU A 218 -20.39 1.17 -8.52
CA LEU A 218 -18.97 1.13 -8.10
C LEU A 218 -18.03 0.90 -9.28
N ALA A 219 -18.51 1.07 -10.51
CA ALA A 219 -17.75 0.92 -11.74
C ALA A 219 -16.83 2.14 -12.00
N PHE A 220 -16.01 2.50 -11.01
CA PHE A 220 -14.97 3.51 -11.13
C PHE A 220 -14.05 3.17 -12.31
N ARG A 221 -13.54 4.20 -12.98
CA ARG A 221 -12.69 4.01 -14.16
C ARG A 221 -11.28 4.49 -13.86
N SER A 222 -10.30 3.68 -14.23
CA SER A 222 -8.89 4.00 -14.04
C SER A 222 -8.16 4.18 -15.37
N ALA A 223 -7.02 4.86 -15.31
CA ALA A 223 -6.14 5.04 -16.45
C ALA A 223 -4.88 4.20 -16.25
N ASN A 224 -4.35 3.60 -17.32
CA ASN A 224 -3.00 3.04 -17.27
C ASN A 224 -2.00 4.13 -16.86
N GLY A 225 -1.07 3.80 -15.97
CA GLY A 225 -0.03 4.74 -15.58
C GLY A 225 0.93 4.99 -16.74
N GLN A 226 1.47 6.21 -16.82
CA GLN A 226 2.55 6.51 -17.75
C GLN A 226 3.82 5.73 -17.38
N GLY A 227 4.59 5.28 -18.37
CA GLY A 227 5.93 4.72 -18.17
C GLY A 227 5.99 3.35 -17.48
N GLY A 228 4.97 2.49 -17.68
CA GLY A 228 4.95 1.13 -17.13
C GLY A 228 4.41 1.01 -15.69
N LEU A 229 3.84 2.08 -15.14
CA LEU A 229 3.17 2.05 -13.84
C LEU A 229 1.80 1.34 -13.94
N LEU A 230 1.65 0.22 -13.25
CA LEU A 230 0.38 -0.52 -13.18
C LEU A 230 -0.61 0.17 -12.25
N ARG A 231 -1.65 0.76 -12.88
CA ARG A 231 -2.84 1.35 -12.25
C ARG A 231 -4.10 0.55 -12.59
N ASN A 232 -3.94 -0.74 -12.87
CA ASN A 232 -5.05 -1.64 -13.13
C ASN A 232 -5.48 -2.27 -11.80
N PRO A 233 -6.68 -1.95 -11.31
CA PRO A 233 -7.22 -2.52 -10.08
C PRO A 233 -7.91 -3.87 -10.31
N SER A 234 -8.09 -4.32 -11.56
CA SER A 234 -8.87 -5.53 -11.90
C SER A 234 -8.18 -6.82 -11.44
N LYS A 235 -8.95 -7.77 -10.90
CA LYS A 235 -8.48 -9.12 -10.52
C LYS A 235 -9.62 -10.13 -10.65
N GLY A 236 -9.33 -11.32 -11.16
CA GLY A 236 -10.36 -12.35 -11.36
C GLY A 236 -11.51 -11.84 -12.23
N SER A 237 -12.74 -12.02 -11.78
CA SER A 237 -13.97 -11.54 -12.43
C SER A 237 -14.32 -10.08 -12.16
N LEU A 238 -13.66 -9.42 -11.19
CA LEU A 238 -13.85 -8.01 -10.90
C LEU A 238 -13.03 -7.16 -11.88
N LYS A 239 -13.70 -6.63 -12.91
CA LYS A 239 -13.09 -5.85 -14.01
C LYS A 239 -13.51 -4.40 -13.98
N PHE A 240 -12.54 -3.49 -14.07
CA PHE A 240 -12.76 -2.05 -14.16
C PHE A 240 -12.40 -1.52 -15.54
N SER A 241 -13.20 -0.58 -16.04
CA SER A 241 -13.04 -0.02 -17.39
C SER A 241 -12.00 1.10 -17.43
N SER A 242 -11.44 1.33 -18.61
CA SER A 242 -10.56 2.47 -18.85
C SER A 242 -11.30 3.80 -18.70
N LEU A 243 -10.62 4.77 -18.09
CA LEU A 243 -11.05 6.17 -17.98
C LEU A 243 -11.05 6.88 -19.34
N TYR A 244 -10.21 6.43 -20.27
CA TYR A 244 -10.10 7.05 -21.58
C TYR A 244 -11.01 6.37 -22.62
N GLY A 245 -11.60 7.19 -23.49
CA GLY A 245 -12.35 6.74 -24.65
C GLY A 245 -13.88 6.60 -24.46
N GLY A 246 -14.53 6.24 -25.56
CA GLY A 246 -15.99 6.07 -25.67
C GLY A 246 -16.77 7.35 -25.97
N LYS A 247 -17.98 7.19 -26.53
CA LYS A 247 -18.94 8.29 -26.77
C LYS A 247 -19.30 8.98 -25.45
N HIS A 248 -19.50 10.29 -25.36
CA HIS A 248 -19.83 10.98 -24.09
C HIS A 248 -18.75 10.89 -22.98
N ALA A 249 -17.47 10.92 -23.37
CA ALA A 249 -16.37 10.82 -22.40
C ALA A 249 -16.40 11.94 -21.34
N ALA A 250 -16.71 13.17 -21.72
CA ALA A 250 -16.80 14.30 -20.78
C ALA A 250 -17.88 14.09 -19.72
N GLN A 251 -19.11 13.75 -20.14
CA GLN A 251 -20.21 13.46 -19.21
C GLN A 251 -19.87 12.35 -18.24
N ARG A 252 -19.32 11.21 -18.71
CA ARG A 252 -18.90 10.12 -17.81
C ARG A 252 -17.85 10.55 -16.81
N TRP A 253 -16.91 11.39 -17.23
CA TRP A 253 -15.88 11.90 -16.33
C TRP A 253 -16.48 12.81 -15.25
N ALA A 254 -17.48 13.62 -15.61
CA ALA A 254 -18.24 14.41 -14.65
C ALA A 254 -19.04 13.53 -13.68
N GLU A 255 -19.67 12.45 -14.17
CA GLU A 255 -20.39 11.48 -13.33
C GLU A 255 -19.46 10.83 -12.31
N LEU A 256 -18.27 10.38 -12.74
CA LEU A 256 -17.25 9.80 -11.86
C LEU A 256 -16.72 10.80 -10.84
N SER A 257 -16.47 12.04 -11.27
CA SER A 257 -16.00 13.11 -10.38
C SER A 257 -17.04 13.44 -9.31
N ARG A 258 -18.30 13.59 -9.70
CA ARG A 258 -19.41 13.88 -8.78
C ARG A 258 -19.67 12.72 -7.83
N LEU A 259 -19.63 11.48 -8.33
CA LEU A 259 -19.76 10.28 -7.50
C LEU A 259 -18.66 10.22 -6.44
N ALA A 260 -17.40 10.39 -6.83
CA ALA A 260 -16.28 10.34 -5.90
C ALA A 260 -16.34 11.47 -4.86
N ALA A 261 -16.72 12.69 -5.25
CA ALA A 261 -16.97 13.79 -4.31
C ALA A 261 -18.10 13.44 -3.32
N ALA A 262 -19.20 12.86 -3.81
CA ALA A 262 -20.30 12.39 -2.96
C ALA A 262 -19.83 11.33 -1.95
N THR A 263 -19.01 10.37 -2.39
CA THR A 263 -18.39 9.35 -1.54
C THR A 263 -17.51 9.98 -0.46
N PHE A 264 -16.65 10.95 -0.80
CA PHE A 264 -15.76 11.59 0.18
C PHE A 264 -16.53 12.46 1.18
N LEU A 265 -17.53 13.21 0.73
CA LEU A 265 -18.42 13.96 1.63
C LEU A 265 -19.16 12.99 2.56
N LYS A 266 -19.61 11.84 2.06
CA LYS A 266 -20.24 10.81 2.89
C LYS A 266 -19.25 10.24 3.91
N MET A 267 -18.00 9.95 3.53
CA MET A 267 -16.95 9.55 4.46
C MET A 267 -16.79 10.57 5.58
N GLN A 268 -16.69 11.86 5.26
CA GLN A 268 -16.56 12.94 6.25
C GLN A 268 -17.77 13.04 7.18
N THR A 269 -18.99 12.74 6.70
CA THR A 269 -20.16 12.67 7.59
C THR A 269 -20.10 11.49 8.56
N LEU A 270 -19.52 10.36 8.14
CA LEU A 270 -19.41 9.12 8.89
C LEU A 270 -18.22 9.10 9.86
N ASN A 271 -17.11 9.75 9.49
CA ASN A 271 -15.93 9.88 10.33
C ASN A 271 -15.50 11.36 10.44
N LYS A 272 -15.66 11.93 11.63
CA LYS A 272 -15.43 13.35 11.94
C LYS A 272 -13.96 13.74 12.08
N SER A 273 -13.05 12.78 12.14
CA SER A 273 -11.60 13.05 12.12
C SER A 273 -11.10 13.41 10.72
N ILE A 274 -11.89 13.17 9.67
CA ILE A 274 -11.60 13.59 8.30
C ILE A 274 -11.75 15.11 8.23
N PRO A 275 -10.66 15.88 8.05
CA PRO A 275 -10.73 17.34 8.10
C PRO A 275 -11.56 17.91 6.94
N ASP A 276 -11.26 17.45 5.73
CA ASP A 276 -11.94 17.81 4.49
C ASP A 276 -11.75 16.72 3.41
N ILE A 277 -12.53 16.81 2.33
CA ILE A 277 -12.47 15.86 1.22
C ILE A 277 -11.15 15.92 0.43
N GLY A 278 -10.41 17.02 0.52
CA GLY A 278 -9.09 17.20 -0.06
C GLY A 278 -8.06 16.28 0.60
N GLU A 279 -8.13 16.03 1.91
CA GLU A 279 -7.27 15.05 2.59
C GLU A 279 -7.56 13.61 2.10
N VAL A 280 -8.83 13.27 1.85
CA VAL A 280 -9.20 11.98 1.23
C VAL A 280 -8.64 11.89 -0.20
N GLU A 281 -8.75 12.97 -0.97
CA GLU A 281 -8.17 13.06 -2.30
C GLU A 281 -6.65 12.83 -2.28
N LYS A 282 -5.90 13.45 -1.35
CA LYS A 282 -4.45 13.21 -1.17
C LYS A 282 -4.14 11.73 -0.93
N ALA A 283 -4.92 11.04 -0.10
CA ALA A 283 -4.78 9.61 0.13
C ALA A 283 -4.95 8.80 -1.17
N MET A 284 -5.99 9.12 -1.95
CA MET A 284 -6.24 8.47 -3.25
C MET A 284 -5.12 8.74 -4.25
N PHE A 285 -4.51 9.92 -4.22
CA PHE A 285 -3.35 10.24 -5.06
C PHE A 285 -2.15 9.35 -4.79
N MET A 286 -1.95 8.94 -3.54
CA MET A 286 -0.86 8.05 -3.14
C MET A 286 -1.20 6.61 -3.44
N ILE A 287 -2.36 6.11 -3.00
CA ILE A 287 -2.76 4.72 -3.26
C ILE A 287 -2.84 4.44 -4.76
N GLY A 288 -3.42 5.38 -5.52
CA GLY A 288 -3.64 5.28 -6.95
C GLY A 288 -2.39 5.49 -7.80
N TYR A 289 -1.25 5.83 -7.20
CA TYR A 289 0.01 5.92 -7.93
C TYR A 289 0.38 4.58 -8.57
N ARG A 290 0.16 3.48 -7.82
CA ARG A 290 0.35 2.09 -8.25
C ARG A 290 -0.61 1.18 -7.49
N THR A 291 -1.41 0.40 -8.22
CA THR A 291 -2.44 -0.46 -7.62
C THR A 291 -1.92 -1.85 -7.22
N GLU A 292 -0.79 -2.27 -7.76
CA GLU A 292 -0.14 -3.50 -7.33
C GLU A 292 0.46 -3.34 -5.95
N TYR A 293 0.07 -4.24 -5.04
CA TYR A 293 0.73 -4.37 -3.75
C TYR A 293 2.11 -4.99 -3.93
N SER A 294 3.11 -4.37 -3.34
CA SER A 294 4.45 -4.91 -3.23
C SER A 294 5.00 -4.50 -1.87
N PRO A 295 5.10 -5.43 -0.91
CA PRO A 295 5.60 -5.11 0.42
C PRO A 295 7.05 -4.62 0.34
N PRO A 296 7.50 -3.77 1.28
CA PRO A 296 8.91 -3.44 1.39
C PRO A 296 9.71 -4.73 1.57
N LYS A 297 10.41 -5.19 0.53
CA LYS A 297 11.52 -6.13 0.75
C LYS A 297 12.48 -5.41 1.68
N ALA A 298 12.90 -6.05 2.79
CA ALA A 298 13.90 -5.49 3.71
C ALA A 298 15.20 -5.18 2.95
N GLU A 299 15.29 -3.98 2.36
CA GLU A 299 16.45 -3.50 1.67
C GLU A 299 17.39 -2.85 2.68
N LYS A 300 18.44 -3.60 2.97
CA LYS A 300 19.64 -3.18 3.66
C LYS A 300 20.16 -1.83 3.15
N THR A 301 20.16 -0.82 4.03
CA THR A 301 21.20 0.21 4.01
C THR A 301 22.21 -0.06 5.11
N SER A 302 23.36 -0.56 4.67
CA SER A 302 24.61 -0.39 5.40
C SER A 302 24.91 1.11 5.54
N ARG A 303 24.96 1.61 6.77
CA ARG A 303 26.08 2.37 7.37
C ARG A 303 25.58 3.24 8.53
N GLN A 304 26.24 3.02 9.66
CA GLN A 304 26.39 3.91 10.82
C GLN A 304 25.18 4.09 11.74
N GLY A 305 25.10 3.18 12.72
CA GLY A 305 25.22 3.55 14.12
C GLY A 305 24.08 4.38 14.71
N ARG A 306 22.96 3.73 15.01
CA ARG A 306 22.21 3.89 16.28
C ARG A 306 21.30 2.67 16.49
N PRO A 307 21.02 2.28 17.75
CA PRO A 307 20.32 1.05 18.05
C PRO A 307 18.83 1.19 17.71
N MET A 308 18.30 0.19 17.00
CA MET A 308 16.87 -0.09 16.89
C MET A 308 16.41 -0.87 18.13
N PRO A 309 15.17 -0.67 18.63
CA PRO A 309 14.67 -1.41 19.79
C PRO A 309 14.43 -2.89 19.49
N GLU A 310 14.49 -3.67 20.57
CA GLU A 310 14.54 -5.12 20.68
C GLU A 310 13.36 -5.92 20.10
N ASN A 311 13.73 -7.08 19.53
CA ASN A 311 13.01 -8.35 19.40
C ASN A 311 11.49 -8.36 19.65
N SER A 312 10.72 -8.32 18.56
CA SER A 312 9.31 -8.68 18.53
C SER A 312 9.16 -10.18 18.22
N GLN A 313 9.45 -11.05 19.19
CA GLN A 313 8.92 -12.42 19.21
C GLN A 313 7.81 -12.47 20.27
N CYS A 314 6.68 -13.10 19.99
CA CYS A 314 5.63 -13.31 20.98
C CYS A 314 6.22 -14.00 22.24
N PRO A 315 6.12 -13.39 23.45
CA PRO A 315 6.71 -13.95 24.67
C PRO A 315 6.24 -15.38 24.99
N GLU A 316 5.00 -15.71 24.62
CA GLU A 316 4.38 -17.02 24.86
C GLU A 316 5.03 -18.13 24.03
N ALA A 317 5.20 -17.92 22.71
CA ALA A 317 5.83 -18.91 21.83
C ALA A 317 7.30 -19.15 22.21
N ARG A 318 8.01 -18.11 22.67
CA ARG A 318 9.39 -18.24 23.15
C ARG A 318 9.45 -19.03 24.47
N ALA A 319 8.53 -18.80 25.40
CA ALA A 319 8.45 -19.56 26.65
C ALA A 319 8.13 -21.05 26.39
N GLN A 320 7.18 -21.33 25.49
CA GLN A 320 6.84 -22.70 25.09
C GLN A 320 8.04 -23.40 24.43
N ALA A 321 8.74 -22.71 23.51
CA ALA A 321 9.95 -23.23 22.90
C ALA A 321 11.05 -23.52 23.93
N GLN A 322 11.24 -22.64 24.93
CA GLN A 322 12.21 -22.87 26.01
C GLN A 322 11.89 -24.15 26.79
N LYS A 323 10.61 -24.38 27.11
CA LYS A 323 10.16 -25.59 27.81
C LYS A 323 10.44 -26.85 26.98
N ILE A 324 10.01 -26.88 25.72
CA ILE A 324 10.24 -28.03 24.82
C ILE A 324 11.74 -28.30 24.67
N ILE A 325 12.54 -27.26 24.37
CA ILE A 325 13.98 -27.41 24.22
C ILE A 325 14.61 -27.89 25.53
N GLN A 326 14.15 -27.45 26.70
CA GLN A 326 14.62 -27.94 27.99
C GLN A 326 14.37 -29.43 28.21
N GLU A 327 13.20 -29.92 27.82
CA GLU A 327 12.83 -31.33 27.93
C GLU A 327 13.64 -32.22 26.97
N VAL A 328 13.88 -31.74 25.75
CA VAL A 328 14.64 -32.51 24.75
C VAL A 328 16.16 -32.30 24.82
N TRP A 329 16.66 -31.27 25.54
CA TRP A 329 18.09 -30.94 25.59
C TRP A 329 18.98 -32.13 26.01
N PRO A 330 18.62 -32.95 27.04
CA PRO A 330 19.41 -34.12 27.39
C PRO A 330 19.44 -35.19 26.28
N LYS A 331 18.41 -35.22 25.42
CA LYS A 331 18.29 -36.13 24.26
C LYS A 331 18.97 -35.59 23.01
N ILE A 332 19.26 -34.29 22.95
CA ILE A 332 20.04 -33.63 21.88
C ILE A 332 21.53 -34.03 21.92
N ALA A 333 21.90 -35.02 22.75
CA ALA A 333 23.26 -35.50 22.92
C ALA A 333 23.76 -36.38 21.76
N GLN A 334 24.94 -35.99 21.25
CA GLN A 334 25.93 -36.77 20.50
C GLN A 334 25.42 -37.82 19.50
N GLY A 335 25.57 -37.51 18.20
CA GLY A 335 25.22 -38.43 17.14
C GLY A 335 25.72 -37.98 15.77
N GLU A 336 25.57 -38.87 14.79
CA GLU A 336 25.80 -38.55 13.38
C GLU A 336 24.49 -38.09 12.73
N TYR A 337 24.50 -36.88 12.19
CA TYR A 337 23.34 -36.27 11.56
C TYR A 337 23.64 -35.92 10.10
N ARG A 338 22.58 -35.75 9.30
CA ARG A 338 22.66 -35.25 7.93
C ARG A 338 21.87 -33.97 7.79
N THR A 339 22.37 -33.02 7.00
CA THR A 339 21.62 -31.79 6.67
C THR A 339 20.26 -32.12 6.04
N PRO A 340 19.23 -31.24 6.08
CA PRO A 340 17.88 -31.55 5.55
C PRO A 340 17.85 -31.99 4.09
N ALA A 341 18.77 -31.50 3.26
CA ALA A 341 18.91 -31.92 1.86
C ALA A 341 19.66 -33.27 1.68
N GLN A 342 20.01 -33.96 2.77
CA GLN A 342 20.78 -35.22 2.86
C GLN A 342 22.19 -35.20 2.24
N LYS A 343 22.72 -34.01 1.88
CA LYS A 343 23.98 -33.85 1.13
C LYS A 343 25.27 -33.86 1.96
N ARG A 344 25.21 -33.58 3.26
CA ARG A 344 26.38 -33.49 4.14
C ARG A 344 26.10 -34.16 5.48
N GLN A 345 27.08 -34.91 5.98
CA GLN A 345 27.09 -35.47 7.34
C GLN A 345 27.85 -34.55 8.30
N PHE A 346 27.47 -34.58 9.57
CA PHE A 346 28.17 -33.90 10.66
C PHE A 346 27.98 -34.67 11.97
N LYS A 347 28.97 -34.57 12.87
CA LYS A 347 28.90 -35.09 14.23
C LYS A 347 28.53 -33.97 15.18
N LEU A 348 27.51 -34.15 16.00
CA LEU A 348 27.20 -33.20 17.06
C LEU A 348 27.94 -33.60 18.34
N VAL A 349 28.65 -32.67 18.97
CA VAL A 349 29.35 -32.90 20.25
C VAL A 349 28.90 -31.85 21.26
N THR A 350 28.64 -32.25 22.50
CA THR A 350 28.30 -31.31 23.58
C THR A 350 29.53 -30.50 23.94
N ARG A 351 29.42 -29.16 23.94
CA ARG A 351 30.52 -28.27 24.33
C ARG A 351 30.39 -27.84 25.79
N ASP A 352 29.20 -27.44 26.19
CA ASP A 352 28.85 -27.06 27.57
C ASP A 352 27.34 -27.24 27.81
N ALA A 353 26.84 -26.82 28.98
CA ALA A 353 25.43 -26.98 29.36
C ALA A 353 24.44 -26.27 28.42
N ASN A 354 24.88 -25.24 27.69
CA ASN A 354 24.05 -24.37 26.86
C ASN A 354 24.50 -24.31 25.40
N SER A 355 25.47 -25.12 24.98
CA SER A 355 25.93 -25.14 23.59
C SER A 355 26.41 -26.50 23.12
N VAL A 356 26.23 -26.73 21.83
CA VAL A 356 26.71 -27.91 21.11
C VAL A 356 27.59 -27.45 19.95
N GLU A 357 28.43 -28.34 19.45
CA GLU A 357 29.33 -28.09 18.34
C GLU A 357 29.08 -29.11 17.22
N ALA A 358 28.76 -28.60 16.03
CA ALA A 358 28.62 -29.40 14.83
C ALA A 358 29.99 -29.53 14.16
N ASN A 359 30.59 -30.72 14.24
CA ASN A 359 31.90 -31.06 13.70
C ASN A 359 31.79 -31.64 12.28
N PHE A 360 32.65 -31.13 11.40
CA PHE A 360 32.85 -31.55 10.02
C PHE A 360 34.32 -31.99 9.84
N GLU A 361 34.65 -32.65 8.73
CA GLU A 361 36.02 -33.13 8.47
C GLU A 361 37.11 -32.04 8.58
N LYS A 362 36.79 -30.78 8.27
CA LYS A 362 37.76 -29.66 8.19
C LYS A 362 37.35 -28.40 8.94
N SER A 363 36.23 -28.43 9.67
CA SER A 363 35.69 -27.25 10.36
C SER A 363 34.75 -27.67 11.47
N SER A 364 34.47 -26.76 12.40
CA SER A 364 33.42 -26.93 13.40
C SER A 364 32.51 -25.70 13.46
N LEU A 365 31.31 -25.87 14.01
CA LEU A 365 30.36 -24.79 14.19
C LEU A 365 29.69 -24.86 15.57
N PRO A 366 29.93 -23.87 16.46
CA PRO A 366 29.20 -23.79 17.72
C PRO A 366 27.76 -23.33 17.49
N ILE A 367 26.81 -23.95 18.19
CA ILE A 367 25.38 -23.65 18.15
C ILE A 367 24.87 -23.56 19.59
N SER A 368 24.33 -22.40 19.96
CA SER A 368 23.77 -22.19 21.29
C SER A 368 22.39 -22.83 21.44
N ARG A 369 22.01 -23.18 22.65
CA ARG A 369 20.65 -23.59 23.01
C ARG A 369 19.60 -22.56 22.60
N ASP A 370 19.91 -21.28 22.77
CA ASP A 370 19.07 -20.17 22.31
C ASP A 370 18.78 -20.20 20.81
N SER A 371 19.71 -20.72 20.00
CA SER A 371 19.50 -20.90 18.56
C SER A 371 18.41 -21.94 18.26
N PHE A 372 18.34 -23.02 19.05
CA PHE A 372 17.28 -24.02 18.97
C PHE A 372 15.94 -23.44 19.44
N VAL A 373 15.95 -22.72 20.57
CA VAL A 373 14.77 -22.04 21.11
C VAL A 373 14.21 -21.06 20.08
N ALA A 374 15.05 -20.22 19.48
CA ALA A 374 14.60 -19.22 18.51
C ALA A 374 14.05 -19.86 17.23
N ALA A 375 14.64 -20.96 16.76
CA ALA A 375 14.09 -21.71 15.63
C ALA A 375 12.71 -22.31 15.95
N LEU A 376 12.57 -22.89 17.14
CA LEU A 376 11.32 -23.54 17.56
C LEU A 376 10.22 -22.51 17.88
N ALA A 377 10.55 -21.41 18.55
CA ALA A 377 9.64 -20.31 18.85
C ALA A 377 9.02 -19.76 17.57
N TYR A 378 9.83 -19.56 16.53
CA TYR A 378 9.35 -19.14 15.23
C TYR A 378 8.33 -20.13 14.63
N LEU A 379 8.59 -21.43 14.74
CA LEU A 379 7.67 -22.46 14.22
C LEU A 379 6.34 -22.49 14.98
N LEU A 380 6.38 -22.34 16.31
CA LEU A 380 5.19 -22.29 17.18
C LEU A 380 4.37 -21.03 16.92
N GLU A 381 5.01 -19.85 16.91
CA GLU A 381 4.37 -18.55 16.68
C GLU A 381 3.58 -18.51 15.37
N HIS A 382 4.11 -19.17 14.32
CA HIS A 382 3.50 -19.18 12.98
C HIS A 382 2.66 -20.43 12.70
N ASN A 383 2.41 -21.26 13.72
CA ASN A 383 1.59 -22.48 13.62
C ASN A 383 2.00 -23.39 12.44
N HIS A 384 3.31 -23.62 12.29
CA HIS A 384 3.85 -24.42 11.20
C HIS A 384 3.60 -25.91 11.42
N SER A 385 2.52 -26.43 10.83
CA SER A 385 2.05 -27.82 10.95
C SER A 385 2.20 -28.58 9.61
N PRO A 386 1.90 -29.89 9.51
CA PRO A 386 1.98 -30.61 8.23
C PRO A 386 1.17 -29.98 7.08
N GLY A 387 0.09 -29.26 7.40
CA GLY A 387 -0.74 -28.49 6.46
C GLY A 387 -0.29 -27.05 6.22
N ASN A 388 0.65 -26.53 7.02
CA ASN A 388 1.21 -25.18 6.92
C ASN A 388 2.75 -25.22 7.06
N ARG A 389 3.42 -25.78 6.05
CA ARG A 389 4.86 -26.06 6.12
C ARG A 389 5.70 -24.79 5.98
N CYS A 390 6.73 -24.65 6.80
CA CYS A 390 7.69 -23.54 6.74
C CYS A 390 8.78 -23.81 5.71
N VAL A 391 9.13 -22.84 4.86
CA VAL A 391 10.30 -22.96 3.97
C VAL A 391 11.60 -22.76 4.75
N ILE A 392 12.48 -23.77 4.75
CA ILE A 392 13.75 -23.75 5.51
C ILE A 392 14.65 -22.61 5.05
N GLY A 393 14.71 -22.33 3.73
CA GLY A 393 15.38 -21.16 3.15
C GLY A 393 16.82 -20.91 3.63
N ALA A 394 17.58 -21.97 3.89
CA ALA A 394 18.89 -21.82 4.52
C ALA A 394 19.93 -21.15 3.62
N ASN A 395 20.47 -20.00 4.05
CA ASN A 395 21.49 -19.26 3.30
C ASN A 395 22.62 -18.77 4.21
N ASN A 396 23.87 -18.80 3.76
CA ASN A 396 25.00 -18.24 4.51
C ASN A 396 24.91 -16.71 4.64
N VAL A 397 24.23 -16.04 3.70
CA VAL A 397 23.96 -14.60 3.74
C VAL A 397 22.60 -14.36 4.42
N PRO A 398 22.52 -13.73 5.61
CA PRO A 398 21.28 -13.58 6.37
C PRO A 398 20.12 -12.90 5.61
N ALA A 399 20.43 -11.97 4.70
CA ALA A 399 19.38 -11.31 3.88
C ALA A 399 18.79 -12.20 2.79
N LYS A 400 19.47 -13.30 2.43
CA LYS A 400 18.96 -14.29 1.47
C LYS A 400 18.40 -15.53 2.18
N ALA A 401 18.47 -15.55 3.52
CA ALA A 401 17.90 -16.61 4.33
C ALA A 401 16.40 -16.39 4.55
N SER A 402 15.64 -17.45 4.83
CA SER A 402 14.27 -17.30 5.37
C SER A 402 14.30 -16.71 6.78
N GLU A 403 13.13 -16.37 7.30
CA GLU A 403 12.99 -15.84 8.65
C GLU A 403 13.36 -16.88 9.72
N LEU A 404 12.83 -18.11 9.63
CA LEU A 404 13.27 -19.23 10.47
C LEU A 404 14.80 -19.33 10.58
N CYS A 405 15.46 -19.20 9.43
CA CYS A 405 16.89 -19.30 9.29
C CYS A 405 17.66 -18.09 9.86
N ARG A 406 17.03 -16.92 9.94
CA ARG A 406 17.57 -15.71 10.59
C ARG A 406 17.38 -15.76 12.10
N GLN A 407 16.18 -16.12 12.54
CA GLN A 407 15.81 -16.23 13.95
C GLN A 407 16.75 -17.18 14.70
N SER A 408 17.03 -18.35 14.11
CA SER A 408 17.92 -19.33 14.74
C SER A 408 19.37 -18.85 14.90
N ARG A 409 19.84 -17.84 14.16
CA ARG A 409 21.25 -17.40 14.18
C ARG A 409 21.43 -15.99 14.74
N GLN A 410 20.37 -15.37 15.24
CA GLN A 410 20.45 -14.02 15.78
C GLN A 410 21.23 -14.04 17.10
N THR A 411 22.19 -13.12 17.25
CA THR A 411 22.98 -12.98 18.48
C THR A 411 22.31 -11.99 19.44
N ALA A 412 22.71 -12.01 20.72
CA ALA A 412 22.22 -11.06 21.72
C ALA A 412 22.45 -9.59 21.32
N GLN A 413 23.47 -9.31 20.50
CA GLN A 413 23.79 -7.99 19.95
C GLN A 413 22.96 -7.62 18.72
N GLY A 414 21.93 -8.40 18.36
CA GLY A 414 21.08 -8.17 17.19
C GLY A 414 21.79 -8.42 15.84
N THR A 415 22.96 -9.06 15.86
CA THR A 415 23.66 -9.47 14.63
C THR A 415 23.31 -10.90 14.24
N TYR A 416 23.83 -11.39 13.12
CA TYR A 416 23.63 -12.77 12.71
C TYR A 416 24.94 -13.54 12.75
N GLY A 417 24.95 -14.62 13.50
CA GLY A 417 25.99 -15.63 13.49
C GLY A 417 25.99 -16.45 12.19
N PRO A 418 26.83 -17.48 12.13
CA PRO A 418 26.90 -18.37 10.98
C PRO A 418 25.58 -19.14 10.77
N CYS A 419 25.38 -19.64 9.54
CA CYS A 419 24.18 -20.40 9.19
C CYS A 419 24.10 -21.71 9.98
N ASN A 420 23.25 -21.76 11.00
CA ASN A 420 23.08 -22.91 11.89
C ASN A 420 21.80 -23.72 11.64
N ILE A 421 20.77 -23.17 10.96
CA ILE A 421 19.49 -23.85 10.75
C ILE A 421 19.61 -25.20 10.03
N ARG A 422 20.63 -25.37 9.17
CA ARG A 422 20.92 -26.62 8.45
C ARG A 422 21.35 -27.77 9.36
N TYR A 423 21.68 -27.46 10.61
CA TYR A 423 22.18 -28.40 11.60
C TYR A 423 21.22 -28.49 12.79
N ILE A 424 20.52 -27.41 13.11
CA ILE A 424 19.44 -27.39 14.10
C ILE A 424 18.28 -28.31 13.68
N LEU A 425 17.80 -28.19 12.44
CA LEU A 425 16.60 -28.92 12.02
C LEU A 425 16.77 -30.46 12.02
N PRO A 426 17.86 -31.05 11.51
CA PRO A 426 18.08 -32.50 11.62
C PRO A 426 18.15 -32.99 13.06
N VAL A 427 18.68 -32.17 13.97
CA VAL A 427 18.78 -32.51 15.39
C VAL A 427 17.39 -32.49 16.03
N LEU A 428 16.61 -31.43 15.79
CA LEU A 428 15.20 -31.35 16.23
C LEU A 428 14.34 -32.47 15.64
N GLN A 429 14.63 -32.90 14.41
CA GLN A 429 13.96 -34.03 13.78
C GLN A 429 14.34 -35.36 14.45
N GLY A 430 15.62 -35.54 14.79
CA GLY A 430 16.10 -36.74 15.48
C GLY A 430 15.49 -36.94 16.88
N VAL A 431 15.07 -35.86 17.54
CA VAL A 431 14.36 -35.91 18.81
C VAL A 431 12.83 -35.79 18.68
N GLY A 432 12.31 -35.84 17.45
CA GLY A 432 10.87 -35.89 17.18
C GLY A 432 10.10 -34.58 17.37
N VAL A 433 10.76 -33.41 17.37
CA VAL A 433 10.11 -32.09 17.53
C VAL A 433 9.63 -31.52 16.20
N VAL A 434 10.34 -31.82 15.11
CA VAL A 434 9.99 -31.35 13.76
C VAL A 434 10.13 -32.46 12.74
N GLU A 435 9.47 -32.32 11.61
CA GLU A 435 9.76 -33.09 10.40
C GLU A 435 10.26 -32.17 9.29
N THR A 436 11.08 -32.71 8.40
CA THR A 436 11.59 -31.97 7.24
C THR A 436 11.30 -32.72 5.94
N ASP A 437 11.07 -31.94 4.87
CA ASP A 437 10.95 -32.41 3.50
C ASP A 437 12.11 -31.80 2.68
N GLY A 438 12.90 -32.66 2.04
CA GLY A 438 14.06 -32.31 1.22
C GLY A 438 13.71 -31.79 -0.19
N GLY A 439 12.43 -31.55 -0.49
CA GLY A 439 11.95 -31.00 -1.75
C GLY A 439 12.55 -29.66 -2.18
N ARG A 440 12.08 -29.10 -3.31
CA ARG A 440 12.48 -27.76 -3.79
C ARG A 440 11.24 -26.87 -3.91
N PRO A 441 10.96 -25.99 -2.92
CA PRO A 441 11.82 -25.67 -1.77
C PRO A 441 11.76 -26.72 -0.65
N ALA A 442 12.83 -26.81 0.15
CA ALA A 442 12.88 -27.69 1.32
C ALA A 442 12.08 -27.06 2.47
N THR A 443 11.28 -27.86 3.16
CA THR A 443 10.32 -27.37 4.17
C THR A 443 10.45 -28.09 5.51
N VAL A 444 9.94 -27.49 6.57
CA VAL A 444 9.92 -28.02 7.95
C VAL A 444 8.59 -27.68 8.62
N TRP A 445 8.12 -28.54 9.52
CA TRP A 445 6.92 -28.32 10.34
C TRP A 445 7.07 -29.00 11.70
N LEU A 446 6.28 -28.57 12.67
CA LEU A 446 6.16 -29.19 14.00
C LEU A 446 5.47 -30.55 13.90
N THR A 447 5.98 -31.54 14.63
CA THR A 447 5.26 -32.79 14.87
C THR A 447 4.09 -32.52 15.83
N ARG A 448 3.03 -33.33 15.75
CA ARG A 448 1.73 -33.05 16.40
C ARG A 448 1.70 -33.12 17.93
N ASP A 449 2.85 -33.17 18.62
CA ASP A 449 2.93 -33.34 20.08
C ASP A 449 3.65 -32.20 20.83
N SER A 450 3.67 -30.98 20.26
CA SER A 450 4.29 -29.81 20.92
C SER A 450 3.29 -28.81 21.52
N GLN A 451 1.99 -29.13 21.59
CA GLN A 451 0.97 -28.28 22.24
C GLN A 451 0.97 -28.43 23.75
#